data_AF-A0A931WY00-F1
#
_entry.id   AF-A0A931WY00-F1
#
_cell.length_a   1.000
_cell.length_b   1.000
_cell.length_c   1.000
_cell.angle_alpha   90.00
_cell.angle_beta   90.00
_cell.angle_gamma   90.00
#
_symmetry.space_group_name_H-M   'P 1'
#
loop_
_entity.id
_entity.type
_entity.pdbx_description
1 polymer ?
#
loop_
_entity_poly.entity_id
_entity_poly.type
_entity_poly.pdbx_seq_one_letter_code
_entity_poly.pdbx_strand_id
1 'polypeptide(L)'
;MLMKVLDHHLLLALNERSVSVGRRQNLKSWQIPTEPQERYWVNMHEYRQKGGSLEVRVCVVLSLVTCETAWLDLSPDEFAAIPERDVHLMDWETAMCAGTPEPAP
;
A
#
# COMPACT_ATOMS: atom_id res chain seq x y z
N MET A 1 3.12 17.56 -4.89
CA MET A 1 3.58 16.97 -3.61
C MET A 1 4.15 15.58 -3.89
N LEU A 2 5.27 15.18 -3.29
CA LEU A 2 5.82 13.82 -3.54
C LEU A 2 5.12 12.77 -2.68
N MET A 3 4.78 11.64 -3.30
CA MET A 3 4.17 10.49 -2.63
C MET A 3 4.56 9.19 -3.33
N LYS A 4 4.66 8.09 -2.57
CA LYS A 4 4.83 6.75 -3.14
C LYS A 4 3.53 6.30 -3.82
N VAL A 5 3.62 6.00 -5.11
CA VAL A 5 2.47 5.62 -5.95
C VAL A 5 2.73 4.29 -6.62
N LEU A 6 1.79 3.37 -6.50
CA LEU A 6 1.81 2.08 -7.19
C LEU A 6 0.87 2.14 -8.39
N ASP A 7 1.24 1.47 -9.48
CA ASP A 7 0.27 1.04 -10.48
C ASP A 7 -0.32 -0.32 -10.10
N HIS A 8 -1.33 -0.77 -10.85
CA HIS A 8 -2.02 -2.02 -10.58
C HIS A 8 -1.10 -3.24 -10.62
N HIS A 9 -0.17 -3.30 -11.59
CA HIS A 9 0.73 -4.43 -11.73
C HIS A 9 1.72 -4.51 -10.57
N LEU A 10 2.29 -3.37 -10.14
CA LEU A 10 3.19 -3.32 -9.00
C LEU A 10 2.47 -3.70 -7.70
N LEU A 11 1.24 -3.22 -7.51
CA LEU A 11 0.43 -3.57 -6.33
C LEU A 11 0.19 -5.08 -6.25
N LEU A 12 -0.20 -5.71 -7.36
CA LEU A 12 -0.40 -7.15 -7.44
C LEU A 12 0.89 -7.93 -7.18
N ALA A 13 1.98 -7.56 -7.84
CA ALA A 13 3.27 -8.24 -7.70
C ALA A 13 3.79 -8.18 -6.25
N LEU A 14 3.66 -7.02 -5.60
CA LEU A 14 4.05 -6.87 -4.19
C LEU A 14 3.13 -7.68 -3.27
N ASN A 15 1.82 -7.73 -3.55
CA ASN A 15 0.88 -8.53 -2.77
C ASN A 15 1.17 -10.03 -2.89
N GLU A 16 1.34 -10.54 -4.10
CA GLU A 16 1.71 -11.94 -4.38
C GLU A 16 3.04 -12.31 -3.72
N ARG A 17 4.04 -11.42 -3.82
CA ARG A 17 5.33 -11.62 -3.17
C ARG A 17 5.16 -11.71 -1.67
N SER A 18 4.44 -10.77 -1.07
CA SER A 18 4.13 -10.75 0.36
C SER A 18 3.46 -12.04 0.83
N VAL A 19 2.49 -12.57 0.07
CA VAL A 19 1.83 -13.86 0.36
C VAL A 19 2.84 -15.01 0.27
N SER A 20 3.65 -15.05 -0.79
CA SER A 20 4.58 -16.16 -1.07
C SER A 20 5.65 -16.32 0.01
N VAL A 21 6.05 -15.23 0.67
CA VAL A 21 7.03 -15.25 1.77
C VAL A 21 6.37 -15.34 3.16
N GLY A 22 5.04 -15.53 3.21
CA GLY A 22 4.31 -15.77 4.45
C GLY A 22 4.08 -14.54 5.34
N ARG A 23 4.08 -13.33 4.78
CA ARG A 23 3.70 -12.12 5.53
C ARG A 23 2.20 -12.15 5.84
N ARG A 24 1.77 -11.38 6.84
CA ARG A 24 0.40 -11.47 7.39
C ARG A 24 -0.56 -10.41 6.85
N GLN A 25 -0.09 -9.22 6.53
CA GLN A 25 -0.91 -8.18 5.94
C GLN A 25 -0.73 -8.13 4.44
N ASN A 26 -1.84 -8.42 3.77
CA ASN A 26 -1.93 -8.64 2.34
C ASN A 26 -3.31 -8.16 1.91
N LEU A 27 -3.41 -7.66 0.69
CA LEU A 27 -4.69 -7.33 0.09
C LEU A 27 -5.47 -8.63 -0.14
N LYS A 28 -6.72 -8.65 0.31
CA LYS A 28 -7.66 -9.73 0.01
C LYS A 28 -8.13 -9.61 -1.43
N SER A 29 -8.53 -10.72 -2.04
CA SER A 29 -9.00 -10.74 -3.43
C SER A 29 -10.15 -9.78 -3.70
N TRP A 30 -11.05 -9.57 -2.74
CA TRP A 30 -12.17 -8.63 -2.87
C TRP A 30 -11.76 -7.15 -2.70
N GLN A 31 -10.60 -6.87 -2.11
CA GLN A 31 -10.05 -5.51 -2.00
C GLN A 31 -9.33 -5.09 -3.27
N ILE A 32 -8.99 -6.04 -4.15
CA ILE A 32 -8.38 -5.75 -5.44
C ILE A 32 -9.53 -5.40 -6.39
N PRO A 33 -9.62 -4.14 -6.86
CA PRO A 33 -10.72 -3.73 -7.73
C PRO A 33 -10.71 -4.55 -9.03
N THR A 34 -11.88 -5.05 -9.44
CA THR A 34 -12.05 -5.74 -10.74
C THR A 34 -11.74 -4.79 -11.91
N GLU A 35 -12.03 -3.50 -11.72
CA GLU A 35 -11.63 -2.43 -12.62
C GLU A 35 -10.41 -1.72 -12.03
N PRO A 36 -9.20 -1.97 -12.57
CA PRO A 36 -7.97 -1.45 -12.00
C PRO A 36 -7.94 0.07 -12.08
N GLN A 37 -7.49 0.72 -11.00
CA GLN A 37 -7.19 2.14 -11.03
C GLN A 37 -5.79 2.34 -11.65
N GLU A 38 -5.58 3.50 -12.26
CA GLU A 38 -4.26 3.85 -12.78
C GLU A 38 -3.22 3.97 -11.66
N ARG A 39 -3.65 4.35 -10.46
CA ARG A 39 -2.78 4.72 -9.33
C ARG A 39 -3.37 4.27 -8.02
N TYR A 40 -2.47 3.89 -7.12
CA TYR A 40 -2.72 3.58 -5.73
C TYR A 40 -1.67 4.30 -4.89
N TRP A 41 -2.05 4.83 -3.73
CA TRP A 41 -1.19 5.74 -2.96
C TRP A 41 -0.76 5.13 -1.64
N VAL A 42 0.47 5.35 -1.23
CA VAL A 42 0.92 4.99 0.13
C VAL A 42 0.80 6.22 1.02
N ASN A 43 -0.20 6.24 1.90
CA ASN A 43 -0.43 7.38 2.80
C ASN A 43 0.25 7.23 4.17
N MET A 44 0.61 6.00 4.56
CA MET A 44 1.31 5.72 5.81
C MET A 44 2.23 4.51 5.63
N HIS A 45 3.35 4.52 6.36
CA HIS A 45 4.19 3.34 6.52
C HIS A 45 4.77 3.25 7.94
N GLU A 46 5.01 2.03 8.40
CA GLU A 46 5.67 1.75 9.68
C GLU A 46 6.74 0.66 9.51
N TYR A 47 7.92 0.87 10.09
CA TYR A 47 8.95 -0.15 10.19
C TYR A 47 8.71 -1.00 11.43
N ARG A 48 8.81 -2.32 11.31
CA ARG A 48 8.62 -3.25 12.42
C ARG A 48 9.55 -4.45 12.32
N GLN A 49 10.00 -4.95 13.46
CA GLN A 49 10.67 -6.25 13.51
C GLN A 49 9.64 -7.36 13.73
N LYS A 50 9.71 -8.41 12.91
CA LYS A 50 8.84 -9.57 13.02
C LYS A 50 9.59 -10.83 12.62
N GLY A 51 9.57 -11.85 13.49
CA GLY A 51 10.25 -13.12 13.22
C GLY A 51 11.76 -12.97 12.93
N GLY A 52 12.43 -11.98 13.53
CA GLY A 52 13.85 -11.69 13.29
C GLY A 52 14.17 -10.95 11.98
N SER A 53 13.15 -10.61 11.18
CA SER A 53 13.29 -9.83 9.95
C SER A 53 12.69 -8.44 10.12
N LEU A 54 13.29 -7.44 9.45
CA LEU A 54 12.71 -6.10 9.34
C LEU A 54 11.68 -6.09 8.22
N GLU A 55 10.46 -5.67 8.54
CA GLU A 55 9.36 -5.48 7.59
C GLU A 55 8.92 -4.01 7.59
N VAL A 56 8.35 -3.58 6.47
CA VAL A 56 7.66 -2.29 6.33
C VAL A 56 6.20 -2.58 6.08
N ARG A 57 5.31 -2.17 7.00
CA ARG A 57 3.88 -2.21 6.73
C ARG A 57 3.47 -0.89 6.10
N VAL A 58 2.80 -0.96 4.96
CA VAL A 58 2.29 0.22 4.25
C VAL A 58 0.77 0.20 4.20
N CYS A 59 0.17 1.38 4.38
CA CYS A 59 -1.23 1.61 4.11
C CYS A 59 -1.37 2.07 2.66
N VAL A 60 -2.06 1.27 1.86
CA VAL A 60 -2.36 1.55 0.46
C VAL A 60 -3.78 2.10 0.36
N VAL A 61 -3.94 3.29 -0.21
CA VAL A 61 -5.22 3.86 -0.59
C VAL A 61 -5.63 3.25 -1.93
N LEU A 62 -6.71 2.46 -1.89
CA LEU A 62 -7.25 1.72 -3.02
C LEU A 62 -8.19 2.56 -3.88
N SER A 63 -8.77 3.60 -3.31
CA SER A 63 -9.68 4.52 -3.98
C SER A 63 -9.73 5.86 -3.24
N LEU A 64 -9.45 6.96 -3.95
CA LEU A 64 -9.61 8.32 -3.40
C LEU A 64 -11.08 8.72 -3.22
N VAL A 65 -11.99 8.12 -3.99
CA VAL A 65 -13.43 8.47 -3.95
C VAL A 65 -14.09 7.88 -2.70
N THR A 66 -13.78 6.63 -2.39
CA THR A 66 -14.37 5.90 -1.26
C THR A 66 -13.48 5.91 -0.02
N CYS A 67 -12.26 6.47 -0.13
CA CYS A 67 -11.23 6.41 0.90
C CYS A 67 -10.91 4.98 1.38
N GLU A 68 -11.09 3.99 0.51
CA GLU A 68 -10.82 2.60 0.85
C GLU A 68 -9.31 2.40 1.00
N THR A 69 -8.90 1.72 2.07
CA THR A 69 -7.49 1.47 2.38
C THR A 69 -7.24 -0.01 2.72
N ALA A 70 -6.01 -0.47 2.50
CA ALA A 70 -5.57 -1.80 2.89
C ALA A 70 -4.13 -1.82 3.42
N TRP A 71 -3.84 -2.77 4.32
CA TRP A 71 -2.48 -3.02 4.78
C TRP A 71 -1.73 -3.97 3.84
N LEU A 72 -0.48 -3.65 3.56
CA LEU A 72 0.44 -4.51 2.82
C LEU A 72 1.80 -4.54 3.53
N ASP A 73 2.28 -5.74 3.89
CA ASP A 73 3.61 -5.92 4.46
C ASP A 73 4.65 -6.13 3.33
N LEU A 74 5.73 -5.37 3.38
CA LEU A 74 6.84 -5.34 2.42
C LEU A 74 8.18 -5.58 3.12
N SER A 75 9.21 -5.92 2.36
CA SER A 75 10.60 -5.72 2.81
C SER A 75 11.00 -4.24 2.68
N PRO A 76 12.05 -3.80 3.39
CA PRO A 76 12.60 -2.45 3.20
C PRO A 76 13.00 -2.16 1.75
N ASP A 77 13.57 -3.14 1.05
CA ASP A 77 13.99 -3.00 -0.34
C ASP A 77 12.79 -2.87 -1.29
N GLU A 78 11.75 -3.68 -1.09
CA GLU A 78 10.50 -3.58 -1.85
C GLU A 78 9.83 -2.22 -1.64
N PHE A 79 9.81 -1.71 -0.40
CA PHE A 79 9.29 -0.38 -0.10
C PHE A 79 10.12 0.74 -0.74
N ALA A 80 11.45 0.64 -0.67
CA ALA A 80 12.35 1.61 -1.27
C ALA A 80 12.18 1.68 -2.79
N ALA A 81 11.90 0.54 -3.44
CA ALA A 81 11.68 0.44 -4.88
C ALA A 81 10.35 1.05 -5.36
N ILE A 82 9.39 1.34 -4.48
CA ILE A 82 8.15 2.02 -4.89
C ILE A 82 8.47 3.44 -5.36
N PRO A 83 8.08 3.82 -6.60
CA PRO A 83 8.41 5.13 -7.15
C PRO A 83 7.69 6.25 -6.40
N GLU A 84 8.43 7.32 -6.12
CA GLU A 84 7.85 8.58 -5.69
C GLU A 84 7.45 9.38 -6.92
N ARG A 85 6.22 9.89 -6.91
CA ARG A 85 5.68 10.70 -8.01
C ARG A 85 5.17 12.02 -7.46
N ASP A 86 5.26 13.05 -8.27
CA ASP A 86 4.58 14.30 -8.00
C ASP A 86 3.07 14.11 -8.22
N VAL A 87 2.30 14.33 -7.17
CA VAL A 87 0.85 14.23 -7.16
C VAL A 87 0.23 15.62 -6.98
N HIS A 88 -0.94 15.80 -7.59
CA HIS A 88 -1.73 17.00 -7.45
C HIS A 88 -2.11 17.20 -5.97
N LEU A 89 -2.17 18.46 -5.52
CA LEU A 89 -2.38 18.78 -4.11
C LEU A 89 -3.66 18.13 -3.55
N MET A 90 -4.77 18.22 -4.30
CA MET A 90 -6.06 17.64 -3.89
C MET A 90 -6.00 16.12 -3.73
N ASP A 91 -5.31 15.42 -4.64
CA ASP A 91 -5.17 13.96 -4.56
C ASP A 91 -4.30 13.57 -3.37
N TRP A 92 -3.24 14.34 -3.12
CA TRP A 92 -2.38 14.16 -1.97
C TRP A 92 -3.14 14.34 -0.65
N GLU A 93 -3.88 15.44 -0.50
CA GLU A 93 -4.70 15.71 0.70
C GLU A 93 -5.73 14.62 0.91
N THR A 94 -6.42 14.22 -0.16
CA THR A 94 -7.43 13.13 -0.10
C THR A 94 -6.79 11.82 0.34
N ALA A 95 -5.64 11.44 -0.23
CA ALA A 95 -4.94 10.22 0.13
C ALA A 95 -4.48 10.24 1.60
N MET A 96 -3.97 11.37 2.07
CA MET A 96 -3.55 11.55 3.46
C MET A 96 -4.75 11.50 4.44
N CYS A 97 -5.91 11.96 4.01
CA CYS A 97 -7.15 11.94 4.81
C CYS A 97 -7.96 10.64 4.70
N ALA A 98 -7.57 9.69 3.84
CA ALA A 98 -8.28 8.41 3.66
C ALA A 98 -8.26 7.50 4.90
N GLY A 99 -7.48 7.85 5.93
CA GLY A 99 -7.36 7.10 7.16
C GLY A 99 -6.45 5.89 7.02
N THR A 100 -6.58 4.96 7.97
CA THR A 100 -5.83 3.69 7.98
C THR A 100 -6.80 2.54 8.23
N PRO A 101 -6.56 1.35 7.65
CA PRO A 101 -7.38 0.19 7.91
C PRO A 101 -7.27 -0.20 9.38
N GLU A 102 -8.34 -0.77 9.93
CA GLU A 102 -8.28 -1.35 11.28
C GLU A 102 -7.08 -2.31 11.39
N PRO A 103 -6.36 -2.30 12.52
CA PRO A 103 -5.27 -3.23 12.72
C PRO A 103 -5.84 -4.65 12.65
N ALA A 104 -5.45 -5.40 11.64
CA ALA A 104 -5.82 -6.80 11.55
C ALA A 104 -5.29 -7.55 12.80
N PRO A 105 -6.10 -8.45 13.38
CA PRO A 105 -5.79 -9.15 14.63
C PRO A 105 -4.53 -10.03 14.56
#